data_AF-A0A2P5XHU2-F1
#
_entry.id   AF-A0A2P5XHU2-F1
#
_cell.length_a   1.000
_cell.length_b   1.000
_cell.length_c   1.000
_cell.angle_alpha   90.00
_cell.angle_beta   90.00
_cell.angle_gamma   90.00
#
_symmetry.space_group_name_H-M   'P 1'
#
loop_
_entity.id
_entity.type
_entity.pdbx_description
1 polymer ?
#
loop_
_entity_poly.entity_id
_entity_poly.type
_entity_poly.pdbx_seq_one_letter_code
_entity_poly.pdbx_strand_id
1 'polypeptide(L)'
;MRLKHAKQLEAGQVYVEKIRDSMKENVQTVCATYSLNVEQYIDDVYTLERTFCIWGNEFPVLRVVLTWEVQPPAFEMLPDRSLRRRVKGRPTTIRIQNDMDIREQIDPKRCTICRIVGHNRSKCPHGNFYIGQSSRSERN
;
A
#
# COMPACT_ATOMS: atom_id res chain seq x y z
N MET A 1 -18.02 -36.09 -23.72
CA MET A 1 -17.28 -34.81 -23.84
C MET A 1 -18.17 -33.57 -23.75
N ARG A 2 -19.38 -33.54 -24.33
CA ARG A 2 -20.28 -32.36 -24.35
C ARG A 2 -20.70 -31.81 -22.98
N LEU A 3 -20.90 -32.67 -21.97
CA LEU A 3 -21.40 -32.24 -20.65
C LEU A 3 -20.38 -31.46 -19.79
N LYS A 4 -19.07 -31.71 -20.00
CA LYS A 4 -18.00 -31.01 -19.25
C LYS A 4 -17.80 -29.58 -19.79
N HIS A 5 -18.01 -29.40 -21.09
CA HIS A 5 -17.92 -28.12 -21.78
C HIS A 5 -19.03 -27.15 -21.31
N ALA A 6 -20.27 -27.62 -21.24
CA ALA A 6 -21.40 -26.82 -20.77
C ALA A 6 -21.20 -26.32 -19.32
N LYS A 7 -20.76 -27.19 -18.41
CA LYS A 7 -20.52 -26.81 -17.00
C LYS A 7 -19.37 -25.80 -16.82
N GLN A 8 -18.36 -25.83 -17.69
CA GLN A 8 -17.26 -24.86 -17.65
C GLN A 8 -17.69 -23.47 -18.14
N LEU A 9 -18.54 -23.42 -19.17
CA LEU A 9 -19.13 -22.18 -19.66
C LEU A 9 -20.07 -21.56 -18.61
N GLU A 10 -20.89 -22.38 -17.96
CA GLU A 10 -21.76 -21.93 -16.84
C GLU A 10 -20.93 -21.40 -15.66
N ALA A 11 -19.86 -22.09 -15.26
CA ALA A 11 -18.99 -21.64 -14.17
C ALA A 11 -18.22 -20.35 -14.53
N GLY A 12 -17.78 -20.21 -15.78
CA GLY A 12 -17.14 -19.00 -16.29
C GLY A 12 -18.09 -17.80 -16.29
N GLN A 13 -19.34 -18.02 -16.72
CA GLN A 13 -20.37 -16.99 -16.72
C GLN A 13 -20.70 -16.50 -15.30
N VAL A 14 -20.90 -17.43 -14.36
CA VAL A 14 -21.17 -17.09 -12.94
C VAL A 14 -20.00 -16.30 -12.33
N TYR A 15 -18.76 -16.66 -12.64
CA TYR A 15 -17.58 -15.95 -12.13
C TYR A 15 -17.49 -14.51 -12.65
N VAL A 16 -17.79 -14.30 -13.93
CA VAL A 16 -17.79 -12.99 -14.56
C VAL A 16 -18.91 -12.10 -14.01
N GLU A 17 -20.13 -12.63 -13.87
CA GLU A 17 -21.24 -11.89 -13.29
C GLU A 17 -20.91 -11.47 -11.85
N LYS A 18 -20.29 -12.36 -11.07
CA LYS A 18 -19.85 -12.05 -9.70
C LYS A 18 -18.79 -10.94 -9.64
N ILE A 19 -17.82 -10.92 -10.56
CA ILE A 19 -16.82 -9.85 -10.64
C ILE A 19 -17.49 -8.52 -11.01
N ARG A 20 -18.36 -8.52 -12.01
CA ARG A 20 -19.09 -7.32 -12.45
C ARG A 20 -19.91 -6.75 -11.31
N ASP A 21 -20.68 -7.58 -10.63
CA ASP A 21 -21.59 -7.14 -9.57
C ASP A 21 -20.80 -6.59 -8.37
N SER A 22 -19.67 -7.22 -8.02
CA SER A 22 -18.77 -6.72 -6.97
C SER A 22 -18.14 -5.37 -7.33
N MET A 23 -17.68 -5.18 -8.57
CA MET A 23 -17.13 -3.89 -9.02
C MET A 23 -18.19 -2.79 -9.00
N LYS A 24 -19.42 -3.09 -9.45
CA LYS A 24 -20.54 -2.15 -9.43
C LYS A 24 -20.94 -1.75 -8.01
N GLU A 25 -21.01 -2.70 -7.09
CA GLU A 25 -21.34 -2.46 -5.68
C GLU A 25 -20.29 -1.58 -4.98
N ASN A 26 -19.01 -1.79 -5.27
CA ASN A 26 -17.93 -0.96 -4.74
C ASN A 26 -18.06 0.50 -5.19
N VAL A 27 -18.32 0.73 -6.48
CA VAL A 27 -18.52 2.09 -7.03
C VAL A 27 -19.74 2.76 -6.40
N GLN A 28 -20.86 2.03 -6.26
CA GLN A 28 -22.07 2.54 -5.62
C GLN A 28 -21.83 2.93 -4.15
N THR A 29 -21.10 2.11 -3.40
CA THR A 29 -20.78 2.36 -1.98
C THR A 29 -19.94 3.62 -1.81
N VAL A 30 -18.90 3.78 -2.65
CA VAL A 30 -18.06 4.98 -2.63
C VAL A 30 -18.88 6.21 -3.02
N CYS A 31 -19.69 6.12 -4.08
CA CYS A 31 -20.50 7.26 -4.52
C CYS A 31 -21.54 7.70 -3.47
N ALA A 32 -22.17 6.74 -2.77
CA ALA A 32 -23.08 7.04 -1.66
C ALA A 32 -22.38 7.75 -0.50
N THR A 33 -21.13 7.39 -0.22
CA THR A 33 -20.32 8.01 0.85
C THR A 33 -20.00 9.47 0.56
N TYR A 34 -19.74 9.80 -0.70
CA TYR A 34 -19.29 11.13 -1.13
C TYR A 34 -20.36 11.94 -1.86
N SER A 35 -21.62 11.47 -1.89
CA SER A 35 -22.73 12.10 -2.62
C SER A 35 -22.41 12.37 -4.10
N LEU A 36 -21.72 11.42 -4.73
CA LEU A 36 -21.31 11.50 -6.14
C LEU A 36 -22.37 10.87 -7.04
N ASN A 37 -22.46 11.37 -8.27
CA ASN A 37 -23.30 10.77 -9.29
C ASN A 37 -22.68 9.46 -9.80
N VAL A 38 -23.26 8.32 -9.41
CA VAL A 38 -22.83 6.97 -9.79
C VAL A 38 -22.69 6.79 -11.31
N GLU A 39 -23.60 7.37 -12.09
CA GLU A 39 -23.64 7.22 -13.55
C GLU A 39 -22.39 7.81 -14.24
N GLN A 40 -21.63 8.69 -13.58
CA GLN A 40 -20.39 9.22 -14.12
C GLN A 40 -19.18 8.30 -13.91
N TYR A 41 -19.29 7.32 -12.99
CA TYR A 41 -18.17 6.47 -12.58
C TYR A 41 -18.35 5.00 -12.96
N ILE A 42 -19.58 4.57 -13.26
CA ILE A 42 -19.82 3.26 -13.87
C ILE A 42 -19.52 3.37 -15.36
N ASP A 43 -18.40 2.77 -15.78
CA ASP A 43 -18.09 2.63 -17.20
C ASP A 43 -19.12 1.73 -17.91
N ASP A 44 -19.44 2.05 -19.16
CA ASP A 44 -20.36 1.27 -20.00
C ASP A 44 -19.97 -0.22 -20.08
N VAL A 45 -18.70 -0.58 -19.88
CA VAL A 45 -18.20 -1.97 -19.85
C VAL A 45 -18.90 -2.80 -18.78
N TYR A 46 -19.39 -2.17 -17.70
CA TYR A 46 -20.17 -2.82 -16.65
C TYR A 46 -21.67 -2.93 -16.96
N THR A 47 -22.13 -2.43 -18.11
CA THR A 47 -23.50 -2.65 -18.57
C THR A 47 -23.69 -4.12 -18.98
N LEU A 48 -24.91 -4.63 -18.77
CA LEU A 48 -25.26 -6.01 -19.13
C LEU A 48 -24.96 -6.28 -20.60
N GLU A 49 -25.34 -5.38 -21.49
CA GLU A 49 -25.17 -5.51 -22.94
C GLU A 49 -23.69 -5.64 -23.35
N ARG A 50 -22.82 -4.73 -22.89
CA ARG A 50 -21.37 -4.83 -23.19
C ARG A 50 -20.72 -6.04 -22.53
N THR A 51 -21.13 -6.37 -21.30
CA THR A 51 -20.67 -7.58 -20.61
C THR A 51 -21.01 -8.82 -21.44
N PHE A 52 -22.25 -8.96 -21.90
CA PHE A 52 -22.67 -10.08 -22.76
C PHE A 52 -21.91 -10.11 -24.08
N CYS A 53 -21.59 -8.97 -24.70
CA CYS A 53 -20.79 -8.94 -25.93
C CYS A 53 -19.32 -9.34 -25.70
N ILE A 54 -18.72 -8.93 -24.58
CA ILE A 54 -17.33 -9.26 -24.25
C ILE A 54 -17.20 -10.74 -23.90
N TRP A 55 -18.12 -11.24 -23.08
CA TRP A 55 -18.06 -12.58 -22.48
C TRP A 55 -18.93 -13.63 -23.18
N GLY A 56 -19.78 -13.23 -24.13
CA GLY A 56 -20.53 -14.11 -25.01
C GLY A 56 -19.70 -14.68 -26.15
N ASN A 57 -18.46 -14.21 -26.33
CA ASN A 57 -17.48 -14.90 -27.14
C ASN A 57 -17.10 -16.22 -26.46
N GLU A 58 -17.11 -17.30 -27.22
CA GLU A 58 -16.82 -18.65 -26.74
C GLU A 58 -15.47 -18.64 -26.02
N PHE A 59 -15.50 -18.72 -24.68
CA PHE A 59 -14.28 -18.83 -23.89
C PHE A 59 -13.46 -19.96 -24.50
N PRO A 60 -12.20 -19.71 -24.92
CA PRO A 60 -11.39 -20.79 -25.45
C PRO A 60 -11.31 -21.84 -24.36
N VAL A 61 -11.86 -23.03 -24.67
CA VAL A 61 -11.79 -24.17 -23.77
C VAL A 61 -10.33 -24.35 -23.44
N LEU A 62 -9.96 -24.06 -22.19
CA LEU A 62 -8.63 -24.34 -21.70
C LEU A 62 -8.49 -25.86 -21.77
N ARG A 63 -7.91 -26.38 -22.87
CA ARG A 63 -7.65 -27.81 -23.08
C ARG A 63 -6.70 -28.38 -22.01
N VAL A 64 -6.11 -27.50 -21.20
CA VAL A 64 -4.93 -27.70 -20.39
C VAL A 64 -5.24 -27.47 -18.89
N VAL A 65 -6.49 -27.64 -18.45
CA VAL A 65 -6.80 -27.70 -17.00
C VAL A 65 -6.11 -28.91 -16.33
N LEU A 66 -5.64 -29.90 -17.09
CA LEU A 66 -4.92 -31.07 -16.58
C LEU A 66 -3.41 -30.87 -16.35
N THR A 67 -2.78 -29.81 -16.87
CA THR A 67 -1.37 -29.52 -16.50
C THR A 67 -1.26 -28.52 -15.36
N TRP A 68 -2.39 -27.98 -14.91
CA TRP A 68 -2.44 -27.28 -13.64
C TRP A 68 -2.50 -28.37 -12.60
N GLU A 69 -1.35 -29.01 -12.35
CA GLU A 69 -1.15 -29.70 -11.10
C GLU A 69 -1.39 -28.66 -10.01
N VAL A 70 -2.60 -28.68 -9.44
CA VAL A 70 -2.87 -28.06 -8.16
C VAL A 70 -2.01 -28.84 -7.18
N GLN A 71 -0.75 -28.42 -7.07
CA GLN A 71 0.16 -28.86 -6.03
C GLN A 71 -0.59 -28.70 -4.71
N PRO A 72 -0.77 -29.78 -3.91
CA PRO A 72 -1.32 -29.65 -2.56
C PRO A 72 -0.48 -28.63 -1.77
N PRO A 73 -1.04 -27.95 -0.76
CA PRO A 73 -0.28 -27.03 0.06
C PRO A 73 0.58 -27.84 1.03
N ALA A 74 1.71 -28.35 0.55
CA ALA A 74 2.74 -29.00 1.36
C ALA A 74 4.14 -28.85 0.77
N PHE A 75 4.36 -27.89 -0.13
CA PHE A 75 5.69 -27.29 -0.19
C PHE A 75 5.82 -26.45 1.07
N GLU A 76 6.38 -27.04 2.13
CA GLU A 76 7.08 -26.24 3.11
C GLU A 76 8.05 -25.38 2.31
N MET A 77 7.72 -24.11 2.15
CA MET A 77 8.64 -23.12 1.61
C MET A 77 9.76 -22.96 2.64
N LEU A 78 10.66 -23.93 2.70
CA LEU A 78 11.87 -23.84 3.50
C LEU A 78 12.71 -22.74 2.85
N PRO A 79 12.91 -21.59 3.52
CA PRO A 79 13.69 -20.52 2.93
C PRO A 79 15.12 -21.03 2.82
N ASP A 80 15.56 -21.25 1.57
CA ASP A 80 16.92 -21.72 1.28
C ASP A 80 17.91 -20.85 2.05
N ARG A 81 18.62 -21.48 2.98
CA ARG A 81 19.60 -20.80 3.85
C ARG A 81 20.69 -20.11 3.03
N SER A 82 20.99 -20.62 1.83
CA SER A 82 21.98 -20.05 0.92
C SER A 82 21.49 -18.76 0.23
N LEU A 83 20.18 -18.62 0.02
CA LEU A 83 19.53 -17.44 -0.56
C LEU A 83 19.14 -16.38 0.48
N ARG A 84 19.30 -16.70 1.77
CA ARG A 84 19.14 -15.68 2.83
C ARG A 84 20.18 -14.60 2.59
N ARG A 85 19.72 -13.35 2.47
CA ARG A 85 20.63 -12.20 2.52
C ARG A 85 21.46 -12.34 3.79
N ARG A 86 22.79 -12.43 3.67
CA ARG A 86 23.68 -12.18 4.81
C ARG A 86 23.22 -10.86 5.42
N VAL A 87 23.14 -10.78 6.74
CA VAL A 87 22.78 -9.55 7.46
C VAL A 87 23.90 -8.53 7.22
N LYS A 88 23.94 -7.91 6.03
CA LYS A 88 24.51 -6.59 5.89
C LYS A 88 23.55 -5.70 6.66
N GLY A 89 24.10 -4.97 7.63
CA GLY A 89 23.36 -4.19 8.60
C GLY A 89 22.33 -3.24 7.99
N ARG A 90 21.60 -2.54 8.86
CA ARG A 90 20.52 -1.62 8.48
C ARG A 90 20.91 -0.82 7.23
N PRO A 91 20.12 -0.91 6.14
CA PRO A 91 20.30 -0.03 5.00
C PRO A 91 20.31 1.41 5.52
N THR A 92 21.44 2.09 5.38
CA THR A 92 21.55 3.53 5.59
C THR A 92 20.86 4.21 4.42
N THR A 93 19.52 4.21 4.45
CA THR A 93 18.74 5.02 3.54
C THR A 93 18.95 6.47 3.94
N ILE A 94 19.66 7.23 3.11
CA ILE A 94 19.64 8.69 3.18
C ILE A 94 18.26 9.09 2.67
N ARG A 95 17.37 9.47 3.60
CA ARG A 95 16.05 9.98 3.22
C ARG A 95 16.26 11.31 2.50
N ILE A 96 15.84 11.37 1.25
CA ILE A 96 15.78 12.63 0.48
C ILE A 96 14.64 13.45 1.08
N GLN A 97 14.91 14.71 1.44
CA GLN A 97 13.91 15.61 2.01
C GLN A 97 13.05 16.16 0.86
N ASN A 98 11.72 16.03 0.98
CA ASN A 98 10.78 16.62 0.01
C ASN A 98 10.14 17.89 0.60
N ASP A 99 9.38 18.64 -0.21
CA ASP A 99 8.75 19.89 0.22
C ASP A 99 7.81 19.72 1.43
N MET A 100 7.18 18.56 1.56
CA MET A 100 6.37 18.21 2.75
C MET A 100 7.17 18.13 4.05
N ASP A 101 8.49 17.92 3.96
CA ASP A 101 9.40 17.90 5.10
C ASP A 101 9.98 19.29 5.41
N ILE A 102 9.71 20.30 4.57
CA ILE A 102 10.09 21.69 4.82
C ILE A 102 9.03 22.30 5.73
N ARG A 103 9.36 22.51 7.00
CA ARG A 103 8.52 23.32 7.90
C ARG A 103 8.86 24.79 7.69
N GLU A 104 7.85 25.62 7.46
CA GLU A 104 8.01 27.08 7.51
C GLU A 104 8.61 27.47 8.87
N GLN A 105 9.70 28.24 8.86
CA GLN A 105 10.29 28.73 10.10
C GLN A 105 9.41 29.86 10.65
N ILE A 106 8.36 29.47 11.36
CA ILE A 106 7.39 30.39 11.97
C ILE A 106 8.07 31.26 13.04
N ASP A 107 9.15 30.76 13.67
CA ASP A 107 9.89 31.50 14.69
C ASP A 107 11.42 31.39 14.52
N PRO A 108 12.17 32.49 14.72
CA PRO A 108 13.62 32.43 14.85
C PRO A 108 14.02 31.45 15.95
N LYS A 109 14.94 30.52 15.63
CA LYS A 109 15.45 29.55 16.60
C LYS A 109 16.02 30.29 17.82
N ARG A 110 15.42 30.06 18.98
CA ARG A 110 15.88 30.56 20.28
C ARG A 110 17.00 29.69 20.82
N CYS A 111 17.95 30.28 21.53
CA CYS A 111 18.97 29.54 22.26
C CYS A 111 18.31 28.55 23.24
N THR A 112 18.74 27.28 23.24
CA THR A 112 18.17 26.26 24.15
C THR A 112 18.48 26.53 25.61
N ILE A 113 19.49 27.35 25.89
CA ILE A 113 20.00 27.66 27.23
C ILE A 113 19.28 28.88 27.82
N CYS A 114 19.35 30.03 27.16
CA CYS A 114 18.76 31.29 27.68
C CYS A 114 17.45 31.70 27.00
N ARG A 115 16.95 30.94 26.01
CA ARG A 115 15.71 31.23 25.26
C ARG A 115 15.72 32.55 24.47
N ILE A 116 16.87 33.19 24.31
CA ILE A 116 17.05 34.43 23.52
C ILE A 116 17.34 34.09 22.06
N VAL A 117 16.79 34.88 21.14
CA VAL A 117 17.07 34.79 19.69
C VAL A 117 18.42 35.44 19.37
N GLY A 118 19.15 34.91 18.38
CA GLY A 118 20.38 35.53 17.85
C GLY A 118 21.65 34.72 18.05
N HIS A 119 21.62 33.69 18.90
CA HIS A 119 22.71 32.74 19.03
C HIS A 119 22.20 31.31 19.29
N ASN A 120 23.01 30.33 18.94
CA ASN A 120 22.75 28.92 19.22
C ASN A 120 23.42 28.49 20.55
N ARG A 121 23.12 27.27 21.00
CA ARG A 121 23.65 26.70 22.25
C ARG A 121 25.18 26.84 22.38
N SER A 122 25.93 26.60 21.31
CA SER A 122 27.40 26.60 21.34
C SER A 122 28.01 27.99 21.50
N LYS A 123 27.28 29.05 21.16
CA LYS A 123 27.71 30.44 21.31
C LYS A 123 26.99 31.16 22.46
N CYS A 124 26.36 30.40 23.36
CA CYS A 124 25.62 31.00 24.47
C CYS A 124 26.59 31.52 25.55
N PRO A 125 26.47 32.80 25.96
CA PRO A 125 27.25 33.34 27.08
C PRO A 125 27.02 32.57 28.40
N HIS A 126 25.84 31.96 28.56
CA HIS A 126 25.49 31.12 29.71
C HIS A 126 25.86 29.64 29.52
N GLY A 127 26.55 29.29 28.43
CA GLY A 127 26.93 27.91 28.09
C GLY A 127 27.72 27.20 29.19
N ASN A 128 28.71 27.90 29.76
CA ASN A 128 29.58 27.36 30.81
C ASN A 128 28.84 27.12 32.14
N PHE A 129 27.81 27.93 32.43
CA PHE A 129 27.03 27.81 33.68
C PHE A 129 26.11 26.57 33.66
N TYR A 130 25.52 26.27 32.50
CA TYR A 130 24.66 25.11 32.31
C TYR A 130 25.43 23.78 32.21
N ILE A 131 26.63 23.78 31.64
CA ILE A 131 27.49 22.59 31.59
C ILE A 131 27.89 22.14 33.00
N GLY A 132 28.16 23.08 33.91
CA GLY A 132 28.49 22.77 35.31
C GLY A 132 27.33 22.25 36.17
N GLN A 133 26.07 22.47 35.74
CA GLN A 133 24.90 21.93 36.44
C GLN A 133 24.49 20.54 35.94
N SER A 134 24.73 20.23 34.66
CA SER A 134 24.39 18.92 34.07
C SER A 134 25.19 17.76 34.65
N SER A 135 26.38 18.01 35.21
CA SER A 135 27.25 17.01 35.82
C SER A 135 26.89 16.67 37.28
N ARG A 136 25.86 17.30 37.86
CA ARG A 136 25.37 17.02 39.22
C ARG A 136 24.03 16.29 39.31
N SER A 137 23.50 15.80 38.18
CA SER A 137 22.38 14.86 38.21
C SER A 137 22.92 13.44 38.44
N GLU A 138 23.28 13.15 39.70
CA GLU A 138 23.45 11.78 40.17
C GLU A 138 22.11 11.07 40.08
N ARG A 139 22.13 9.87 39.48
CA ARG A 139 21.02 8.92 39.57
C ARG A 139 20.77 8.62 41.05
N ASN A 140 19.54 8.84 41.50
CA ASN A 140 18.83 7.97 42.42
C ASN A 140 17.34 8.07 42.12
#